data_AF-A0A191ZGW3-F1
#
_entry.id   AF-A0A191ZGW3-F1
#
_cell.length_a   1.000
_cell.length_b   1.000
_cell.length_c   1.000
_cell.angle_alpha   90.00
_cell.angle_beta   90.00
_cell.angle_gamma   90.00
#
_symmetry.space_group_name_H-M   'P 1'
#
loop_
_entity.id
_entity.type
_entity.pdbx_description
1 polymer ?
#
loop_
_entity_poly.entity_id
_entity_poly.type
_entity_poly.pdbx_seq_one_letter_code
_entity_poly.pdbx_strand_id
1 'polypeptide(L)'
;MDLNELKNLDFQTIGLASLGTRMVIFLFVIVLIVGAVIYFDTMPQRDLLDQKKRTELSLLDTIRAKQKLAANLKAYQDQLKEMQTRFGELLRQLPNKSEAENLIIDIAQTSLKNGLKNKQIQPGNEIKHAFYAETPYTLTLEGTYNQLAKFISDTANLPRIVTLHNPTITRESGDKQDMKAPPLSMKIVTKTYRYLDQDEGTGK
;
A
#
# COMPACT_ATOMS: atom_id res chain seq x y z
N MET A 1 -61.60 -0.55 61.19
CA MET A 1 -60.20 -0.66 60.72
C MET A 1 -59.40 0.29 61.59
N ASP A 2 -58.78 -0.23 62.66
CA ASP A 2 -57.94 0.57 63.55
C ASP A 2 -56.58 0.81 62.89
N LEU A 3 -56.34 2.06 62.47
CA LEU A 3 -55.08 2.51 61.84
C LEU A 3 -53.89 2.46 62.82
N ASN A 4 -54.14 2.25 64.12
CA ASN A 4 -53.13 2.20 65.16
C ASN A 4 -52.39 0.84 65.24
N GLU A 5 -52.97 -0.26 64.74
CA GLU A 5 -52.27 -1.56 64.70
C GLU A 5 -51.18 -1.61 63.62
N LEU A 6 -51.31 -0.83 62.55
CA LEU A 6 -50.35 -0.79 61.44
C LEU A 6 -49.01 -0.10 61.80
N LYS A 7 -48.96 0.62 62.93
CA LYS A 7 -47.79 1.41 63.35
C LYS A 7 -46.86 0.67 64.32
N ASN A 8 -47.33 -0.40 64.96
CA ASN A 8 -46.58 -1.19 65.96
C ASN A 8 -46.29 -2.64 65.52
N LEU A 9 -46.11 -2.88 64.22
CA LEU A 9 -45.67 -4.20 63.73
C LEU A 9 -44.17 -4.38 63.97
N ASP A 10 -43.84 -5.03 65.08
CA ASP A 10 -42.53 -5.60 65.35
C ASP A 10 -42.31 -6.84 64.47
N PHE A 11 -41.13 -6.99 63.87
CA PHE A 11 -40.82 -8.01 62.87
C PHE A 11 -40.94 -9.47 63.40
N GLN A 12 -41.05 -9.64 64.73
CA GLN A 12 -41.23 -10.94 65.38
C GLN A 12 -42.69 -11.39 65.57
N THR A 13 -43.69 -10.49 65.45
CA THR A 13 -45.12 -10.84 65.69
C THR A 13 -45.98 -10.93 64.42
N ILE A 14 -45.37 -10.81 63.24
CA ILE A 14 -46.03 -10.94 61.92
C ILE A 14 -46.77 -12.29 61.76
N GLY A 15 -46.36 -13.33 62.50
CA GLY A 15 -47.01 -14.64 62.52
C GLY A 15 -48.29 -14.75 63.39
N LEU A 16 -48.54 -13.82 64.31
CA LEU A 16 -49.66 -13.85 65.29
C LEU A 16 -50.68 -12.70 65.12
N ALA A 17 -50.53 -11.86 64.08
CA ALA A 17 -51.43 -10.74 63.80
C ALA A 17 -52.84 -11.18 63.32
N SER A 18 -53.83 -10.29 63.41
CA SER A 18 -55.22 -10.55 63.00
C SER A 18 -55.33 -11.00 61.53
N LEU A 19 -56.27 -11.90 61.22
CA LEU A 19 -56.34 -12.58 59.91
C LEU A 19 -56.35 -11.63 58.70
N GLY A 20 -56.93 -10.43 58.87
CA GLY A 20 -57.04 -9.41 57.83
C GLY A 20 -55.71 -8.73 57.49
N THR A 21 -54.89 -8.36 58.49
CA THR A 21 -53.59 -7.71 58.23
C THR A 21 -52.60 -8.67 57.59
N ARG A 22 -52.64 -9.97 57.93
CA ARG A 22 -51.83 -11.01 57.27
C ARG A 22 -52.15 -11.14 55.78
N MET A 23 -53.43 -11.12 55.40
CA MET A 23 -53.84 -11.19 53.99
C MET A 23 -53.37 -9.97 53.18
N VAL A 24 -53.41 -8.77 53.77
CA VAL A 24 -52.95 -7.54 53.09
C VAL A 24 -51.43 -7.56 52.87
N ILE A 25 -50.65 -7.97 53.88
CA ILE A 25 -49.19 -8.09 53.74
C ILE A 25 -48.83 -9.15 52.69
N PHE A 26 -49.53 -10.28 52.69
CA PHE A 26 -49.30 -11.34 51.71
C PHE A 26 -49.63 -10.88 50.28
N LEU A 27 -50.74 -10.18 50.09
CA LEU A 27 -51.10 -9.56 48.81
C LEU A 27 -50.04 -8.55 48.35
N PHE A 28 -49.56 -7.70 49.25
CA PHE A 28 -48.54 -6.71 48.95
C PHE A 28 -47.22 -7.34 48.50
N VAL A 29 -46.78 -8.42 49.19
CA VAL A 29 -45.59 -9.18 48.81
C VAL A 29 -45.77 -9.84 47.45
N ILE A 30 -46.94 -10.42 47.16
CA ILE A 30 -47.23 -11.00 45.84
C ILE A 30 -47.14 -9.93 44.75
N VAL A 31 -47.74 -8.75 44.95
CA VAL A 31 -47.69 -7.65 43.97
C VAL A 31 -46.26 -7.17 43.75
N LEU A 32 -45.45 -7.06 44.82
CA LEU A 32 -44.04 -6.71 44.70
C LEU A 32 -43.23 -7.76 43.92
N ILE A 33 -43.45 -9.06 44.19
CA ILE A 33 -42.75 -10.14 43.49
C ILE A 33 -43.15 -10.15 42.01
N VAL A 34 -44.44 -10.04 41.69
CA VAL A 34 -44.92 -9.99 40.30
C VAL A 34 -44.39 -8.77 39.56
N GLY A 35 -44.42 -7.59 40.21
CA GLY A 35 -43.85 -6.36 39.66
C GLY A 35 -42.34 -6.48 39.40
N ALA A 36 -41.60 -7.08 40.33
CA ALA A 36 -40.16 -7.32 40.17
C ALA A 36 -39.87 -8.29 39.02
N VAL A 37 -40.63 -9.39 38.89
CA VAL A 37 -40.44 -10.36 37.79
C VAL A 37 -40.68 -9.70 36.43
N ILE A 38 -41.76 -8.92 36.28
CA ILE A 38 -42.06 -8.21 35.03
C ILE A 38 -40.96 -7.18 34.72
N TYR A 39 -40.48 -6.45 35.73
CA TYR A 39 -39.42 -5.46 35.56
C TYR A 39 -38.08 -6.09 35.17
N PHE A 40 -37.67 -7.16 35.86
CA PHE A 40 -36.44 -7.89 35.58
C PHE A 40 -36.47 -8.63 34.24
N ASP A 41 -37.63 -9.09 33.78
CA ASP A 41 -37.78 -9.73 32.46
C ASP A 41 -37.82 -8.70 31.30
N THR A 42 -38.37 -7.50 31.53
CA THR A 42 -38.49 -6.45 30.51
C THR A 42 -37.16 -5.73 30.25
N MET A 43 -36.32 -5.56 31.28
CA MET A 43 -35.02 -4.89 31.16
C MET A 43 -34.08 -5.50 30.08
N PRO A 44 -33.81 -6.83 30.09
CA PRO A 44 -32.92 -7.45 29.11
C PRO A 44 -33.49 -7.41 27.69
N GLN A 45 -34.82 -7.42 27.52
CA GLN A 45 -35.46 -7.32 26.21
C GLN A 45 -35.25 -5.95 25.58
N ARG A 46 -35.22 -4.89 26.38
CA ARG A 46 -34.93 -3.52 25.92
C ARG A 46 -33.47 -3.36 25.50
N ASP A 47 -32.54 -3.88 26.29
CA ASP A 47 -31.11 -3.85 25.95
C ASP A 47 -30.83 -4.66 24.67
N LEU A 48 -31.48 -5.82 24.51
CA LEU A 48 -31.39 -6.62 23.29
C LEU A 48 -31.94 -5.87 22.08
N LEU A 49 -33.08 -5.18 22.23
CA LEU A 49 -33.67 -4.38 21.16
C LEU A 49 -32.73 -3.24 20.72
N ASP A 50 -32.12 -2.54 21.68
CA ASP A 50 -31.21 -1.44 21.38
C ASP A 50 -29.89 -1.94 20.77
N GLN A 51 -29.38 -3.09 21.20
CA GLN A 51 -28.23 -3.73 20.58
C GLN A 51 -28.54 -4.14 19.12
N LYS A 52 -29.72 -4.70 18.87
CA LYS A 52 -30.16 -5.07 17.52
C LYS A 52 -30.31 -3.84 16.62
N LYS A 53 -30.92 -2.75 17.11
CA LYS A 53 -31.03 -1.48 16.37
C LYS A 53 -29.68 -0.88 16.03
N ARG A 54 -28.72 -0.87 16.96
CA ARG A 54 -27.35 -0.38 16.69
C ARG A 54 -26.65 -1.23 15.62
N THR A 55 -26.85 -2.54 15.69
CA THR A 55 -26.29 -3.48 14.71
C THR A 55 -26.91 -3.27 13.33
N GLU A 56 -28.21 -3.02 13.25
CA GLU A 56 -28.91 -2.73 12.00
C GLU A 56 -28.38 -1.46 11.33
N LEU A 57 -28.23 -0.38 12.10
CA LEU A 57 -27.68 0.89 11.58
C LEU A 57 -26.26 0.72 11.04
N SER A 58 -25.38 0.02 11.77
CA SER A 58 -24.00 -0.21 11.30
C SER A 58 -23.95 -1.10 10.06
N LEU A 59 -24.84 -2.08 9.94
CA LEU A 59 -24.94 -2.93 8.75
C LEU A 59 -25.45 -2.14 7.54
N LEU A 60 -26.45 -1.27 7.72
CA LEU A 60 -26.96 -0.40 6.67
C LEU A 60 -25.89 0.56 6.16
N ASP A 61 -25.09 1.16 7.04
CA ASP A 61 -23.99 2.03 6.62
C ASP A 61 -22.90 1.28 5.87
N THR A 62 -22.58 0.06 6.30
CA THR A 62 -21.64 -0.82 5.59
C THR A 62 -22.15 -1.18 4.19
N ILE A 63 -23.44 -1.50 4.06
CA ILE A 63 -24.08 -1.80 2.77
C ILE A 63 -24.03 -0.57 1.87
N ARG A 64 -24.41 0.62 2.37
CA ARG A 64 -24.37 1.87 1.60
C ARG A 64 -22.96 2.20 1.11
N ALA A 65 -21.95 2.03 1.96
CA ALA A 65 -20.55 2.26 1.59
C ALA A 65 -20.11 1.31 0.47
N LYS A 66 -20.39 0.00 0.62
CA LYS A 66 -20.04 -1.02 -0.39
C LYS A 66 -20.83 -0.84 -1.69
N GLN A 67 -22.10 -0.44 -1.63
CA GLN A 67 -22.92 -0.16 -2.82
C GLN A 67 -22.40 1.04 -3.60
N LYS A 68 -21.99 2.13 -2.94
CA LYS A 68 -21.37 3.29 -3.61
C LYS A 68 -20.08 2.91 -4.34
N LEU A 69 -19.25 2.08 -3.71
CA LEU A 69 -18.03 1.57 -4.33
C LEU A 69 -18.35 0.64 -5.51
N ALA A 70 -19.29 -0.28 -5.37
CA ALA A 70 -19.70 -1.21 -6.42
C ALA A 70 -20.36 -0.52 -7.62
N ALA A 71 -21.21 0.48 -7.38
CA ALA A 71 -21.89 1.25 -8.42
C ALA A 71 -20.90 2.00 -9.34
N ASN A 72 -19.80 2.50 -8.77
CA ASN A 72 -18.76 3.21 -9.52
C ASN A 72 -17.63 2.30 -10.00
N LEU A 73 -17.57 1.05 -9.56
CA LEU A 73 -16.48 0.13 -9.91
C LEU A 73 -16.33 -0.07 -11.41
N LYS A 74 -17.45 -0.24 -12.12
CA LYS A 74 -17.45 -0.42 -13.59
C LYS A 74 -16.91 0.83 -14.30
N ALA A 75 -17.36 2.01 -13.89
CA ALA A 75 -16.87 3.28 -14.44
C ALA A 75 -15.36 3.47 -14.21
N TYR A 76 -14.85 3.12 -13.02
CA TYR A 76 -13.41 3.17 -12.74
C TYR A 76 -12.61 2.15 -13.55
N GLN A 77 -13.14 0.93 -13.74
CA GLN A 77 -12.51 -0.08 -14.60
C GLN A 77 -12.45 0.37 -16.06
N ASP A 78 -13.53 0.97 -16.57
CA ASP A 78 -13.59 1.50 -17.92
C ASP A 78 -12.59 2.67 -18.10
N GLN A 79 -12.51 3.59 -17.12
CA GLN A 79 -11.51 4.67 -17.11
C GLN A 79 -10.07 4.14 -17.07
N LEU A 80 -9.79 3.10 -16.27
CA LEU A 80 -8.46 2.49 -16.22
C LEU A 80 -8.10 1.84 -17.55
N LYS A 81 -9.05 1.16 -18.19
CA LYS A 81 -8.84 0.55 -19.51
C LYS A 81 -8.57 1.62 -20.57
N GLU A 82 -9.35 2.69 -20.58
CA GLU A 82 -9.14 3.82 -21.49
C GLU A 82 -7.78 4.49 -21.26
N MET A 83 -7.37 4.69 -20.00
CA MET A 83 -6.06 5.25 -19.67
C MET A 83 -4.93 4.34 -20.15
N GLN A 84 -5.06 3.02 -19.98
CA GLN A 84 -4.09 2.04 -20.48
C GLN A 84 -4.00 2.02 -22.01
N THR A 85 -5.14 2.13 -22.72
CA THR A 85 -5.14 2.21 -24.18
C THR A 85 -4.45 3.48 -24.67
N ARG A 86 -4.82 4.65 -24.13
CA ARG A 86 -4.19 5.95 -24.47
C ARG A 86 -2.69 5.94 -24.14
N PHE A 87 -2.32 5.36 -23.01
CA PHE A 87 -0.92 5.21 -22.62
C PHE A 87 -0.16 4.27 -23.58
N GLY A 88 -0.78 3.16 -23.98
CA GLY A 88 -0.22 2.26 -24.99
C GLY A 88 -0.01 2.93 -26.36
N GLU A 89 -0.93 3.77 -26.79
CA GLU A 89 -0.79 4.57 -28.03
C GLU A 89 0.35 5.58 -27.93
N LEU A 90 0.52 6.24 -26.78
CA LEU A 90 1.65 7.13 -26.53
C LEU A 90 2.99 6.38 -26.50
N LEU A 91 3.02 5.17 -25.94
CA LEU A 91 4.22 4.32 -25.93
C LEU A 91 4.58 3.83 -27.34
N ARG A 92 3.60 3.57 -28.22
CA ARG A 92 3.85 3.22 -29.64
C ARG A 92 4.47 4.36 -30.45
N GLN A 93 4.39 5.60 -29.96
CA GLN A 93 5.07 6.75 -30.57
C GLN A 93 6.52 6.89 -30.10
N LEU A 94 6.98 6.08 -29.13
CA LEU A 94 8.38 5.99 -28.76
C LEU A 94 9.09 4.93 -29.65
N PRO A 95 10.28 5.25 -30.17
CA PRO A 95 10.94 4.46 -31.21
C PRO A 95 11.41 3.05 -30.78
N ASN A 96 11.51 2.17 -31.79
CA ASN A 96 11.55 0.70 -31.73
C ASN A 96 12.81 0.06 -31.10
N LYS A 97 12.69 -1.24 -30.75
CA LYS A 97 13.71 -2.21 -30.24
C LYS A 97 15.17 -2.01 -30.73
N SER A 98 15.39 -1.64 -31.98
CA SER A 98 16.74 -1.43 -32.56
C SER A 98 17.52 -0.28 -31.89
N GLU A 99 16.83 0.66 -31.24
CA GLU A 99 17.49 1.78 -30.58
C GLU A 99 18.21 1.39 -29.27
N ALA A 100 17.76 0.34 -28.58
CA ALA A 100 18.38 -0.10 -27.33
C ALA A 100 19.77 -0.71 -27.56
N GLU A 101 19.95 -1.49 -28.63
CA GLU A 101 21.26 -2.07 -28.98
C GLU A 101 22.24 -0.99 -29.49
N ASN A 102 21.74 -0.05 -30.30
CA ASN A 102 22.54 1.09 -30.76
C ASN A 102 22.98 2.02 -29.62
N LEU A 103 22.22 2.08 -28.52
CA LEU A 103 22.54 2.94 -27.38
C LEU A 103 23.84 2.55 -26.67
N ILE A 104 24.19 1.26 -26.63
CA ILE A 104 25.48 0.83 -26.04
C ILE A 104 26.65 1.25 -26.92
N ILE A 105 26.45 1.27 -28.24
CA ILE A 105 27.45 1.80 -29.19
C ILE A 105 27.62 3.30 -28.94
N ASP A 106 26.52 4.05 -28.78
CA ASP A 106 26.56 5.49 -28.52
C ASP A 106 27.25 5.81 -27.18
N ILE A 107 26.99 5.03 -26.12
CA ILE A 107 27.66 5.16 -24.81
C ILE A 107 29.16 4.85 -24.94
N ALA A 108 29.51 3.78 -25.65
CA ALA A 108 30.91 3.41 -25.89
C ALA A 108 31.64 4.52 -26.66
N GLN A 109 31.04 5.06 -27.72
CA GLN A 109 31.58 6.20 -28.47
C GLN A 109 31.70 7.46 -27.60
N THR A 110 30.72 7.74 -26.75
CA THR A 110 30.75 8.87 -25.81
C THR A 110 31.88 8.73 -24.80
N SER A 111 32.18 7.50 -24.36
CA SER A 111 33.34 7.24 -23.49
C SER A 111 34.67 7.52 -24.19
N LEU A 112 34.81 7.09 -25.44
CA LEU A 112 36.01 7.33 -26.27
C LEU A 112 36.19 8.83 -26.57
N LYS A 113 35.10 9.54 -26.90
CA LYS A 113 35.09 10.99 -27.15
C LYS A 113 35.57 11.78 -25.94
N ASN A 114 35.26 11.32 -24.73
CA ASN A 114 35.70 11.93 -23.48
C ASN A 114 37.12 11.49 -23.05
N GLY A 115 37.80 10.67 -23.85
CA GLY A 115 39.14 10.17 -23.57
C GLY A 115 39.19 9.19 -22.40
N LEU A 116 38.06 8.53 -22.09
CA LEU A 116 37.98 7.46 -21.10
C LEU A 116 38.39 6.14 -21.73
N LYS A 117 39.13 5.32 -20.96
CA LYS A 117 39.40 3.94 -21.34
C LYS A 117 38.29 3.04 -20.82
N ASN A 118 37.67 2.29 -21.71
CA ASN A 118 36.66 1.32 -21.33
C ASN A 118 37.34 -0.01 -20.98
N LYS A 119 37.29 -0.41 -19.70
CA LYS A 119 37.87 -1.69 -19.27
C LYS A 119 36.90 -2.83 -19.51
N GLN A 120 35.61 -2.60 -19.27
CA GLN A 120 34.62 -3.67 -19.27
C GLN A 120 33.21 -3.14 -19.47
N ILE A 121 32.50 -3.74 -20.43
CA ILE A 121 31.05 -3.61 -20.62
C ILE A 121 30.46 -5.01 -20.43
N GLN A 122 29.63 -5.19 -19.43
CA GLN A 122 28.92 -6.45 -19.20
C GLN A 122 27.41 -6.23 -19.34
N PRO A 123 26.74 -6.89 -20.31
CA PRO A 123 25.29 -6.94 -20.32
C PRO A 123 24.80 -7.79 -19.14
N GLY A 124 23.80 -7.29 -18.44
CA GLY A 124 23.02 -8.06 -17.48
C GLY A 124 21.81 -8.71 -18.13
N ASN A 125 21.04 -9.45 -17.33
CA ASN A 125 19.81 -10.07 -17.80
C ASN A 125 18.73 -9.03 -18.04
N GLU A 126 18.01 -9.17 -19.16
CA GLU A 126 16.83 -8.36 -19.45
C GLU A 126 15.72 -8.69 -18.44
N ILE A 127 15.15 -7.65 -17.83
CA ILE A 127 14.05 -7.76 -16.88
C ILE A 127 12.80 -7.27 -17.59
N LYS A 128 11.87 -8.20 -17.84
CA LYS A 128 10.59 -7.91 -18.49
C LYS A 128 9.55 -7.49 -17.47
N HIS A 129 8.92 -6.36 -17.72
CA HIS A 129 7.72 -5.89 -17.03
C HIS A 129 6.51 -6.04 -17.96
N ALA A 130 5.33 -5.62 -17.49
CA ALA A 130 4.07 -5.81 -18.23
C ALA A 130 4.02 -5.10 -19.61
N PHE A 131 4.78 -4.03 -19.80
CA PHE A 131 4.74 -3.20 -21.03
C PHE A 131 6.12 -2.73 -21.51
N TYR A 132 7.18 -3.00 -20.76
CA TYR A 132 8.56 -2.61 -21.10
C TYR A 132 9.55 -3.64 -20.57
N ALA A 133 10.74 -3.68 -21.16
CA ALA A 133 11.88 -4.41 -20.64
C ALA A 133 12.97 -3.41 -20.25
N GLU A 134 13.63 -3.65 -19.13
CA GLU A 134 14.89 -2.96 -18.81
C GLU A 134 16.07 -3.91 -19.01
N THR A 135 17.12 -3.40 -19.66
CA THR A 135 18.39 -4.12 -19.80
C THR A 135 19.48 -3.35 -19.08
N PRO A 136 20.00 -3.88 -17.95
CA PRO A 136 21.10 -3.28 -17.22
C PRO A 136 22.45 -3.62 -17.87
N TYR A 137 23.35 -2.66 -17.92
CA TYR A 137 24.73 -2.82 -18.38
C TYR A 137 25.68 -2.27 -17.33
N THR A 138 26.63 -3.09 -16.91
CA THR A 138 27.69 -2.68 -15.99
C THR A 138 28.88 -2.18 -16.80
N LEU A 139 29.26 -0.92 -16.57
CA LEU A 139 30.40 -0.26 -17.22
C LEU A 139 31.51 -0.03 -16.21
N THR A 140 32.75 -0.35 -16.60
CA THR A 140 33.97 0.01 -15.85
C THR A 140 34.83 0.92 -16.73
N LEU A 141 34.93 2.18 -16.33
CA LEU A 141 35.61 3.25 -17.07
C LEU A 141 36.83 3.75 -16.28
N GLU A 142 37.93 4.03 -16.97
CA GLU A 142 39.16 4.59 -16.37
C GLU A 142 39.47 5.96 -16.97
N GLY A 143 39.75 6.94 -16.11
CA GLY A 143 40.17 8.28 -16.55
C GLY A 143 40.29 9.29 -15.41
N THR A 144 40.35 10.57 -15.74
CA THR A 144 40.36 11.65 -14.74
C THR A 144 38.95 11.97 -14.25
N TYR A 145 38.85 12.58 -13.06
CA TYR A 145 37.56 12.99 -12.49
C TYR A 145 36.71 13.85 -13.46
N ASN A 146 37.34 14.82 -14.13
CA ASN A 146 36.66 15.72 -15.06
C ASN A 146 36.11 14.96 -16.28
N GLN A 147 36.85 13.98 -16.81
CA GLN A 147 36.39 13.15 -17.93
C GLN A 147 35.22 12.26 -17.53
N LEU A 148 35.26 11.70 -16.31
CA LEU A 148 34.17 10.89 -15.76
C LEU A 148 32.89 11.72 -15.55
N ALA A 149 33.03 12.92 -14.98
CA ALA A 149 31.90 13.84 -14.79
C ALA A 149 31.32 14.30 -16.14
N LYS A 150 32.18 14.59 -17.11
CA LYS A 150 31.76 14.96 -18.47
C LYS A 150 31.03 13.82 -19.16
N PHE A 151 31.50 12.58 -19.02
CA PHE A 151 30.82 11.40 -19.54
C PHE A 151 29.42 11.23 -18.95
N ILE A 152 29.24 11.40 -17.64
CA ILE A 152 27.92 11.33 -16.99
C ILE A 152 26.97 12.39 -17.58
N SER A 153 27.46 13.63 -17.73
CA SER A 153 26.69 14.74 -18.29
C SER A 153 26.31 14.50 -19.76
N ASP A 154 27.27 14.09 -20.58
CA ASP A 154 27.05 13.82 -22.02
C ASP A 154 26.11 12.62 -22.22
N THR A 155 26.23 11.59 -21.37
CA THR A 155 25.34 10.42 -21.40
C THR A 155 23.91 10.78 -21.00
N ALA A 156 23.73 11.68 -20.02
CA ALA A 156 22.42 12.19 -19.64
C ALA A 156 21.77 13.09 -20.71
N ASN A 157 22.59 13.69 -21.59
CA ASN A 157 22.13 14.52 -22.72
C ASN A 157 21.88 13.73 -24.01
N LEU A 158 22.04 12.41 -24.01
CA LEU A 158 21.68 11.60 -25.18
C LEU A 158 20.18 11.76 -25.48
N PRO A 159 19.76 11.82 -26.76
CA PRO A 159 18.36 11.97 -27.14
C PRO A 159 17.56 10.67 -26.95
N ARG A 160 17.84 9.91 -25.88
CA ARG A 160 17.28 8.59 -25.55
C ARG A 160 17.16 8.42 -24.03
N ILE A 161 16.30 7.49 -23.60
CA ILE A 161 16.05 7.24 -22.18
C ILE A 161 17.13 6.30 -21.62
N VAL A 162 18.08 6.88 -20.89
CA VAL A 162 19.10 6.14 -20.13
C VAL A 162 19.09 6.58 -18.68
N THR A 163 19.23 5.61 -17.79
CA THR A 163 19.37 5.89 -16.36
C THR A 163 20.68 5.34 -15.84
N LEU A 164 21.34 6.13 -15.00
CA LEU A 164 22.62 5.83 -14.40
C LEU A 164 22.42 5.52 -12.92
N HIS A 165 22.90 4.36 -12.47
CA HIS A 165 22.70 3.85 -11.13
C HIS A 165 24.03 3.52 -10.47
N ASN A 166 24.11 3.80 -9.17
CA ASN A 166 25.18 3.37 -8.28
C ASN A 166 26.61 3.63 -8.79
N PRO A 167 26.97 4.88 -9.13
CA PRO A 167 28.34 5.20 -9.52
C PRO A 167 29.30 4.97 -8.34
N THR A 168 30.28 4.10 -8.52
CA THR A 168 31.34 3.83 -7.55
C THR A 168 32.67 4.23 -8.16
N ILE A 169 33.40 5.15 -7.53
CA ILE A 169 34.70 5.63 -8.00
C ILE A 169 35.78 5.14 -7.04
N THR A 170 36.76 4.43 -7.57
CA THR A 170 37.94 3.96 -6.84
C THR A 170 39.20 4.51 -7.47
N ARG A 171 40.25 4.69 -6.68
CA ARG A 171 41.59 4.94 -7.20
C ARG A 171 42.19 3.61 -7.59
N GLU A 172 42.80 3.55 -8.77
CA GLU A 172 43.54 2.34 -9.14
C GLU A 172 44.86 2.32 -8.37
N SER A 173 45.00 1.35 -7.47
CA SER A 173 46.20 1.12 -6.65
C SER A 173 47.30 0.47 -7.50
N GLY A 174 47.82 1.21 -8.48
CA GLY A 174 49.07 0.88 -9.16
C GLY A 174 50.21 1.64 -8.50
N ASP A 175 51.34 0.97 -8.33
CA ASP A 175 52.61 1.39 -7.71
C ASP A 175 53.30 2.59 -8.44
N LYS A 176 52.54 3.65 -8.72
CA LYS A 176 52.95 4.84 -9.48
C LYS A 176 52.72 6.08 -8.64
N GLN A 177 53.48 6.15 -7.55
CA GLN A 177 53.50 7.26 -6.59
C GLN A 177 53.95 8.60 -7.23
N ASP A 178 54.46 8.56 -8.47
CA ASP A 178 54.96 9.71 -9.24
C ASP A 178 53.91 10.43 -10.12
N MET A 179 52.67 9.96 -10.19
CA MET A 179 51.62 10.66 -10.95
C MET A 179 50.88 11.68 -10.08
N LYS A 180 51.01 12.98 -10.40
CA LYS A 180 50.28 14.09 -9.74
C LYS A 180 48.75 13.92 -9.72
N ALA A 181 48.18 13.06 -10.57
CA ALA A 181 46.79 12.65 -10.55
C ALA A 181 46.66 11.20 -11.06
N PRO A 182 46.56 10.19 -10.16
CA PRO A 182 46.38 8.80 -10.59
C PRO A 182 45.01 8.62 -11.27
N PRO A 183 44.92 7.73 -12.28
CA PRO A 183 43.65 7.46 -12.95
C PRO A 183 42.62 6.89 -11.97
N LEU A 184 41.38 7.33 -12.13
CA LEU A 184 40.23 6.87 -11.37
C LEU A 184 39.51 5.80 -12.18
N SER A 185 39.09 4.73 -11.51
CA SER A 185 38.23 3.71 -12.06
C SER A 185 36.80 3.94 -11.56
N MET A 186 35.86 4.14 -12.47
CA MET A 186 34.43 4.28 -12.17
C MET A 186 33.67 3.05 -12.63
N LYS A 187 32.97 2.40 -11.71
CA LYS A 187 31.97 1.38 -12.02
C LYS A 187 30.59 2.01 -11.95
N ILE A 188 29.78 1.85 -12.99
CA ILE A 188 28.43 2.41 -13.06
C ILE A 188 27.48 1.42 -13.73
N VAL A 189 26.23 1.36 -13.27
CA VAL A 189 25.20 0.53 -13.88
C VAL A 189 24.30 1.43 -14.70
N THR A 190 24.20 1.15 -15.99
CA THR A 190 23.34 1.89 -16.92
C THR A 190 22.17 1.02 -17.31
N LYS A 191 20.94 1.53 -17.18
CA LYS A 191 19.75 0.80 -17.61
C LYS A 191 19.16 1.46 -18.83
N THR A 192 18.88 0.62 -19.82
CA THR A 192 18.20 0.97 -21.07
C THR A 192 16.80 0.38 -21.03
N TYR A 193 15.84 1.05 -21.67
CA TYR A 193 14.43 0.65 -21.66
C TYR A 193 13.95 0.43 -23.08
N ARG A 194 13.18 -0.63 -23.30
CA ARG A 194 12.52 -0.92 -24.58
C ARG A 194 11.07 -1.35 -24.37
N TYR A 195 10.24 -1.15 -25.37
CA TYR A 195 8.87 -1.67 -25.37
C TYR A 195 8.86 -3.20 -25.53
N LEU A 196 7.88 -3.85 -24.87
CA LEU A 196 7.52 -5.25 -25.15
C LEU A 196 6.33 -5.26 -26.10
N ASP A 197 6.49 -5.85 -27.28
CA ASP A 197 5.37 -6.09 -28.19
C ASP A 197 4.36 -7.05 -27.54
N GLN A 198 3.07 -6.88 -27.87
CA GLN A 198 1.95 -7.65 -27.27
C GLN A 198 2.15 -9.18 -27.34
N ASP A 199 2.92 -9.66 -28.31
CA ASP A 199 3.23 -11.08 -28.49
C ASP A 199 4.32 -11.61 -27.53
N GLU A 200 5.13 -10.73 -26.93
CA GLU A 200 6.19 -11.09 -25.97
C GLU A 200 5.77 -10.92 -24.50
N GLY A 201 4.71 -10.14 -24.22
CA GLY A 201 4.20 -9.87 -22.87
C GLY A 201 3.37 -11.02 -22.28
N THR A 202 3.03 -12.02 -23.09
CA THR A 202 2.32 -13.24 -22.68
C THR A 202 3.31 -14.39 -22.58
N GLY A 203 4.23 -14.30 -21.62
CA GLY A 203 4.98 -15.47 -21.17
C GLY A 203 4.03 -16.48 -20.51
N LYS A 204 4.05 -17.71 -21.03
CA LYS A 204 3.49 -18.92 -20.40
C LYS A 204 3.88 -19.05 -18.93
#